data_AF-A0A1X7MPP3-F1
#
_entry.id   AF-A0A1X7MPP3-F1
#
_cell.length_a   1.000
_cell.length_b   1.000
_cell.length_c   1.000
_cell.angle_alpha   90.00
_cell.angle_beta   90.00
_cell.angle_gamma   90.00
#
_symmetry.space_group_name_H-M   'P 1'
#
loop_
_entity.id
_entity.type
_entity.pdbx_description
1 polymer ?
#
loop_
_entity_poly.entity_id
_entity_poly.type
_entity_poly.pdbx_seq_one_letter_code
_entity_poly.pdbx_strand_id
1 'polypeptide(L)'
;MKEWHIKDSVRVTSFLVDKVTILKGEQKEWCQLVEYFSDYFSYKGIQINLFENQTLIPRRDFLFQILSPNDPTKFISLEKALIRQEKEFLTNLEFSPFYKQLVESWEELIEEVDFLNTQQKTNTTHYTLLPFDKKWIQTSLSFSKKNSAQLSHYEKLILQINVLEESISDKKLIIYIQFPEVVLSDKELEHFIYYLQQSPNGILYFIQTENPSLFPTNIVYKEK
;
A
#
# COMPACT_ATOMS: atom_id res chain seq x y z
N MET A 1 6.08 17.77 15.90
CA MET A 1 7.46 17.66 15.41
C MET A 1 8.38 16.97 16.42
N LYS A 2 9.13 15.97 15.96
CA LYS A 2 10.18 15.27 16.70
C LYS A 2 11.51 15.43 15.95
N GLU A 3 12.64 15.33 16.62
CA GLU A 3 13.95 15.39 15.94
C GLU A 3 14.48 13.98 15.69
N TRP A 4 14.94 13.71 14.48
CA TRP A 4 15.61 12.45 14.16
C TRP A 4 17.09 12.70 13.91
N HIS A 5 17.95 11.85 14.47
CA HIS A 5 19.39 11.93 14.34
C HIS A 5 19.93 10.65 13.68
N ILE A 6 20.63 10.82 12.57
CA ILE A 6 21.39 9.79 11.89
C ILE A 6 22.83 9.91 12.33
N LYS A 7 23.32 8.93 13.09
CA LYS A 7 24.70 8.87 13.55
C LYS A 7 25.47 7.82 12.77
N ASP A 8 26.48 8.28 12.03
CA ASP A 8 27.54 7.46 11.45
C ASP A 8 28.82 7.60 12.31
N SER A 9 29.83 6.78 12.03
CA SER A 9 31.18 6.80 12.58
C SER A 9 31.85 8.17 12.55
N VAL A 10 31.51 9.04 11.59
CA VAL A 10 32.19 10.33 11.37
C VAL A 10 31.29 11.55 11.60
N ARG A 11 29.96 11.42 11.52
CA ARG A 11 29.05 12.57 11.49
C ARG A 11 27.72 12.29 12.18
N VAL A 12 27.12 13.34 12.72
CA VAL A 12 25.73 13.37 13.16
C VAL A 12 24.95 14.31 12.26
N THR A 13 23.90 13.75 11.64
CA THR A 13 22.99 14.49 10.79
C THR A 13 21.63 14.49 11.46
N SER A 14 21.04 15.66 11.71
CA SER A 14 19.69 15.75 12.26
C SER A 14 18.72 16.45 11.32
N PHE A 15 17.44 16.09 11.44
CA PHE A 15 16.35 16.71 10.70
C PHE A 15 15.05 16.54 11.50
N LEU A 16 14.13 17.47 11.32
CA LEU A 16 12.86 17.42 12.04
C LEU A 16 11.91 16.46 11.32
N VAL A 17 11.07 15.76 12.07
CA VAL A 17 10.10 14.81 11.54
C VAL A 17 8.73 15.18 12.06
N ASP A 18 7.83 15.38 11.12
CA ASP A 18 6.40 15.40 11.35
C ASP A 18 5.71 14.34 10.49
N LYS A 19 4.41 14.18 10.68
CA LYS A 19 3.59 13.24 9.91
C LYS A 19 3.81 13.40 8.41
N VAL A 20 3.80 14.63 7.92
CA VAL A 20 4.22 14.97 6.56
C VAL A 20 5.41 15.90 6.66
N THR A 21 6.56 15.46 6.16
CA THR A 21 7.80 16.24 6.17
C THR A 21 8.23 16.53 4.74
N ILE A 22 8.27 17.81 4.40
CA ILE A 22 8.75 18.28 3.08
C ILE A 22 10.27 18.46 3.14
N LEU A 23 10.99 17.74 2.29
CA LEU A 23 12.44 17.68 2.23
C LEU A 23 12.96 18.63 1.16
N LYS A 24 13.53 19.76 1.59
CA LYS A 24 14.07 20.81 0.70
C LYS A 24 15.59 20.92 0.89
N GLY A 25 16.36 20.92 -0.19
CA GLY A 25 17.82 21.06 -0.12
C GLY A 25 18.52 20.41 -1.30
N GLU A 26 19.81 20.15 -1.17
CA GLU A 26 20.57 19.45 -2.20
C GLU A 26 20.02 18.04 -2.40
N GLN A 27 19.58 17.72 -3.62
CA GLN A 27 19.05 16.39 -3.98
C GLN A 27 19.98 15.26 -3.52
N LYS A 28 21.29 15.50 -3.58
CA LYS A 28 22.32 14.55 -3.15
C LYS A 28 22.22 14.18 -1.67
N GLU A 29 21.91 15.14 -0.80
CA GLU A 29 21.76 14.89 0.65
C GLU A 29 20.53 14.02 0.93
N TRP A 30 19.43 14.27 0.23
CA TRP A 30 18.22 13.48 0.37
C TRP A 30 18.37 12.08 -0.21
N CYS A 31 19.04 11.92 -1.35
CA CYS A 31 19.37 10.59 -1.87
C CYS A 31 20.23 9.79 -0.89
N GLN A 32 21.24 10.42 -0.28
CA GLN A 32 22.06 9.77 0.76
C GLN A 32 21.23 9.37 1.99
N LEU A 33 20.31 10.22 2.43
CA LEU A 33 19.42 9.92 3.55
C LEU A 33 18.46 8.75 3.24
N VAL A 34 17.96 8.66 2.01
CA VAL A 34 17.14 7.54 1.54
C VAL A 34 17.92 6.24 1.50
N GLU A 35 19.18 6.29 1.03
CA GLU A 35 20.09 5.14 1.08
C GLU A 35 20.30 4.69 2.54
N TYR A 36 20.58 5.63 3.46
CA TYR A 36 20.70 5.33 4.89
C TYR A 36 19.44 4.68 5.46
N PHE A 37 18.23 5.16 5.13
CA PHE A 37 17.01 4.51 5.60
C PHE A 37 16.77 3.14 4.98
N SER A 38 16.94 3.04 3.66
CA SER A 38 16.84 1.77 2.95
C SER A 38 17.75 0.73 3.58
N ASP A 39 18.99 1.09 3.89
CA ASP A 39 19.95 0.16 4.47
C ASP A 39 19.69 -0.15 5.95
N TYR A 40 19.32 0.87 6.75
CA TYR A 40 19.01 0.69 8.17
C TYR A 40 17.82 -0.26 8.38
N PHE A 41 16.73 -0.06 7.63
CA PHE A 41 15.51 -0.85 7.76
C PHE A 41 15.55 -2.18 6.99
N SER A 42 16.48 -2.37 6.04
CA SER A 42 16.67 -3.64 5.32
C SER A 42 17.65 -4.63 5.98
N TYR A 43 18.21 -4.29 7.15
CA TYR A 43 19.21 -5.10 7.86
C TYR A 43 20.51 -5.37 7.09
N LYS A 44 20.78 -4.61 6.02
CA LYS A 44 22.03 -4.70 5.28
C LYS A 44 23.14 -4.01 6.07
N GLY A 45 23.77 -4.74 6.97
CA GLY A 45 25.19 -4.61 7.39
C GLY A 45 25.82 -3.25 7.72
N ILE A 46 25.08 -2.16 7.97
CA ILE A 46 25.66 -0.82 8.13
C ILE A 46 25.78 -0.34 9.59
N GLN A 47 26.84 0.45 9.85
CA GLN A 47 27.20 1.12 11.11
C GLN A 47 26.44 2.43 11.38
N ILE A 48 25.22 2.59 10.84
CA ILE A 48 24.39 3.76 11.15
C ILE A 48 23.40 3.42 12.27
N ASN A 49 23.26 4.37 13.19
CA ASN A 49 22.26 4.34 14.24
C ASN A 49 21.30 5.51 14.04
N LEU A 50 20.01 5.19 14.04
CA LEU A 50 18.94 6.18 13.88
C LEU A 50 18.27 6.39 15.23
N PHE A 51 18.21 7.64 15.69
CA PHE A 51 17.60 8.02 16.96
C PHE A 51 16.43 8.99 16.74
N GLU A 52 15.37 8.83 17.51
CA GLU A 52 14.33 9.83 17.72
C GLU A 52 14.64 10.55 19.04
N ASN A 53 15.06 11.81 18.95
CA ASN A 53 15.71 12.56 20.01
C ASN A 53 16.93 11.76 20.55
N GLN A 54 16.80 11.12 21.69
CA GLN A 54 17.87 10.29 22.29
C GLN A 54 17.55 8.78 22.26
N THR A 55 16.40 8.39 21.74
CA THR A 55 15.93 6.98 21.76
C THR A 55 16.25 6.30 20.43
N LEU A 56 16.93 5.17 20.48
CA LEU A 56 17.23 4.40 19.27
C LEU A 56 15.92 3.92 18.62
N ILE A 57 15.76 4.18 17.33
CA ILE A 57 14.60 3.72 16.55
C ILE A 57 14.78 2.23 16.25
N PRO A 58 13.94 1.33 16.79
CA PRO A 58 14.08 -0.09 16.56
C PRO A 58 13.81 -0.45 15.10
N ARG A 59 14.79 -1.08 14.44
CA ARG A 59 14.72 -1.48 13.03
C ARG A 59 13.52 -2.40 12.71
N ARG A 60 13.04 -3.17 13.69
CA ARG A 60 11.97 -4.18 13.50
C ARG A 60 10.58 -3.56 13.41
N ASP A 61 10.39 -2.41 14.04
CA ASP A 61 9.08 -1.80 14.26
C ASP A 61 8.68 -0.90 13.09
N PHE A 62 9.57 -0.68 12.13
CA PHE A 62 9.36 0.20 10.99
C PHE A 62 9.51 -0.55 9.67
N LEU A 63 8.75 -0.11 8.68
CA LEU A 63 8.95 -0.44 7.28
C LEU A 63 9.21 0.84 6.49
N PHE A 64 10.23 0.81 5.65
CA PHE A 64 10.55 1.91 4.76
C PHE A 64 10.17 1.55 3.32
N GLN A 65 9.40 2.42 2.66
CA GLN A 65 8.93 2.25 1.29
C GLN A 65 9.25 3.50 0.47
N ILE A 66 9.66 3.30 -0.77
CA ILE A 66 9.96 4.39 -1.71
C ILE A 66 8.89 4.38 -2.80
N LEU A 67 8.21 5.51 -2.95
CA LEU A 67 7.24 5.77 -4.00
C LEU A 67 7.83 6.80 -4.97
N SER A 68 8.05 6.41 -6.22
CA SER A 68 8.46 7.30 -7.30
C SER A 68 7.44 7.22 -8.42
N PRO A 69 6.63 8.27 -8.65
CA PRO A 69 5.59 8.26 -9.68
C PRO A 69 6.15 8.07 -11.09
N ASN A 70 7.43 8.40 -11.31
CA ASN A 70 8.10 8.30 -12.61
C ASN A 70 8.80 6.96 -12.87
N ASP A 71 8.89 6.09 -11.86
CA ASP A 71 9.61 4.82 -11.99
C ASP A 71 8.63 3.64 -12.06
N PRO A 72 8.20 3.21 -13.26
CA PRO A 72 7.25 2.11 -13.44
C PRO A 72 7.76 0.78 -12.87
N THR A 73 9.06 0.61 -12.65
CA THR A 73 9.60 -0.63 -12.05
C THR A 73 9.31 -0.73 -10.55
N LYS A 74 9.07 0.41 -9.89
CA LYS A 74 8.61 0.47 -8.49
C LYS A 74 7.09 0.37 -8.36
N PHE A 75 6.34 0.39 -9.48
CA PHE A 75 4.88 0.16 -9.51
C PHE A 75 4.50 -1.33 -9.33
N ILE A 76 5.48 -2.26 -9.28
CA ILE A 76 5.26 -3.69 -9.05
C ILE A 76 4.56 -3.96 -7.68
N SER A 77 4.58 -2.99 -6.77
CA SER A 77 3.81 -3.04 -5.50
C SER A 77 2.30 -2.90 -5.70
N LEU A 78 1.84 -2.13 -6.70
CA LEU A 78 0.42 -1.86 -6.93
C LEU A 78 -0.32 -3.12 -7.40
N GLU A 79 0.24 -3.87 -8.35
CA GLU A 79 -0.41 -5.10 -8.84
C GLU A 79 -0.56 -6.14 -7.73
N LYS A 80 0.48 -6.33 -6.90
CA LYS A 80 0.42 -7.24 -5.75
C LYS A 80 -0.62 -6.82 -4.74
N ALA A 81 -0.82 -5.53 -4.56
CA ALA A 81 -1.80 -5.03 -3.62
C ALA A 81 -3.23 -5.05 -4.15
N LEU A 82 -3.43 -4.78 -5.45
CA LEU A 82 -4.73 -4.99 -6.09
C LEU A 82 -5.14 -6.46 -6.01
N ILE A 83 -4.21 -7.40 -6.21
CA ILE A 83 -4.45 -8.83 -5.98
C ILE A 83 -4.84 -9.10 -4.52
N ARG A 84 -4.21 -8.42 -3.56
CA ARG A 84 -4.57 -8.55 -2.13
C ARG A 84 -5.97 -8.01 -1.85
N GLN A 85 -6.31 -6.82 -2.33
CA GLN A 85 -7.65 -6.23 -2.17
C GLN A 85 -8.72 -7.09 -2.85
N GLU A 86 -8.43 -7.64 -4.02
CA GLU A 86 -9.30 -8.60 -4.71
C GLU A 86 -9.54 -9.84 -3.85
N LYS A 87 -8.48 -10.41 -3.27
CA LYS A 87 -8.59 -11.56 -2.37
C LYS A 87 -9.40 -11.23 -1.12
N GLU A 88 -9.21 -10.06 -0.54
CA GLU A 88 -9.94 -9.60 0.65
C GLU A 88 -11.43 -9.37 0.34
N PHE A 89 -11.73 -8.73 -0.79
CA PHE A 89 -13.10 -8.57 -1.28
C PHE A 89 -13.79 -9.92 -1.47
N LEU A 90 -13.12 -10.88 -2.13
CA LEU A 90 -13.65 -12.23 -2.32
C LEU A 90 -13.90 -12.94 -0.98
N THR A 91 -12.96 -12.79 -0.03
CA THR A 91 -13.10 -13.33 1.32
C THR A 91 -14.33 -12.74 2.02
N ASN A 92 -14.51 -11.43 1.96
CA ASN A 92 -15.67 -10.74 2.55
C ASN A 92 -16.99 -11.15 1.87
N LEU A 93 -16.96 -11.34 0.54
CA LEU A 93 -18.11 -11.83 -0.22
C LEU A 93 -18.51 -13.24 0.24
N GLU A 94 -17.56 -14.14 0.48
CA GLU A 94 -17.82 -15.49 1.01
C GLU A 94 -18.49 -15.47 2.40
N PHE A 95 -18.21 -14.46 3.21
CA PHE A 95 -18.85 -14.28 4.51
C PHE A 95 -20.23 -13.61 4.43
N SER A 96 -20.60 -13.06 3.29
CA SER A 96 -21.88 -12.37 3.13
C SER A 96 -23.07 -13.33 3.28
N PRO A 97 -24.19 -12.91 3.88
CA PRO A 97 -25.39 -13.74 4.00
C PRO A 97 -25.92 -14.22 2.65
N PHE A 98 -25.86 -13.35 1.63
CA PHE A 98 -26.30 -13.68 0.27
C PHE A 98 -25.47 -14.79 -0.37
N TYR A 99 -24.15 -14.78 -0.16
CA TYR A 99 -23.30 -15.85 -0.66
C TYR A 99 -23.64 -17.19 -0.01
N LYS A 100 -23.86 -17.20 1.31
CA LYS A 100 -24.26 -18.41 2.03
C LYS A 100 -25.59 -18.97 1.52
N GLN A 101 -26.59 -18.09 1.36
CA GLN A 101 -27.89 -18.47 0.79
C GLN A 101 -27.74 -19.03 -0.63
N LEU A 102 -26.88 -18.44 -1.46
CA LEU A 102 -26.64 -18.97 -2.81
C LEU A 102 -26.09 -20.40 -2.77
N VAL A 103 -25.13 -20.67 -1.89
CA VAL A 103 -24.54 -22.01 -1.72
C VAL A 103 -25.59 -23.00 -1.21
N GLU A 104 -26.36 -22.62 -0.19
CA GLU A 104 -27.44 -23.43 0.37
C GLU A 104 -28.51 -23.77 -0.69
N SER A 105 -28.99 -22.77 -1.43
CA SER A 105 -29.94 -22.99 -2.53
C SER A 105 -29.37 -23.83 -3.67
N TRP A 106 -28.05 -23.80 -3.89
CA TRP A 106 -27.40 -24.65 -4.88
C TRP A 106 -27.34 -26.11 -4.41
N GLU A 107 -27.12 -26.34 -3.12
CA GLU A 107 -27.17 -27.68 -2.51
C GLU A 107 -28.59 -28.25 -2.57
N GLU A 108 -29.61 -27.46 -2.23
CA GLU A 108 -31.02 -27.85 -2.37
C GLU A 108 -31.37 -28.24 -3.82
N LEU A 109 -30.81 -27.53 -4.81
CA LEU A 109 -31.01 -27.85 -6.22
C LEU A 109 -30.35 -29.18 -6.63
N ILE A 110 -29.20 -29.53 -6.03
CA ILE A 110 -28.55 -30.83 -6.26
C ILE A 110 -29.44 -31.95 -5.72
N GLU A 111 -29.98 -31.79 -4.50
CA GLU A 111 -30.90 -32.76 -3.89
C GLU A 111 -32.16 -32.95 -4.74
N GLU A 112 -32.71 -31.87 -5.31
CA GLU A 112 -33.87 -31.94 -6.21
C GLU A 112 -33.54 -32.70 -7.50
N VAL A 113 -32.35 -32.50 -8.09
CA VAL A 113 -31.91 -33.26 -9.28
C VAL A 113 -31.82 -34.76 -8.97
N ASP A 114 -31.26 -35.12 -7.81
CA ASP A 114 -31.16 -36.51 -7.36
C ASP A 114 -32.54 -37.12 -7.12
N PHE A 115 -33.45 -36.37 -6.48
CA PHE A 115 -34.84 -36.79 -6.30
C PHE A 115 -35.53 -37.06 -7.64
N LEU A 116 -35.41 -36.16 -8.61
CA LEU A 116 -36.01 -36.33 -9.94
C LEU A 116 -35.42 -37.52 -10.70
N ASN A 117 -34.12 -37.81 -10.56
CA ASN A 117 -33.51 -39.01 -11.10
C ASN A 117 -34.16 -40.29 -10.54
N THR A 118 -34.50 -40.32 -9.25
CA THR A 118 -35.18 -41.48 -8.64
C THR A 118 -36.62 -41.66 -9.13
N GLN A 119 -37.29 -40.59 -9.53
CA GLN A 119 -38.66 -40.65 -10.02
C GLN A 119 -38.77 -41.09 -11.50
N GLN A 120 -37.74 -40.86 -12.30
CA GLN A 120 -37.71 -41.31 -13.70
C GLN A 120 -37.52 -42.83 -13.77
N LYS A 121 -38.62 -43.57 -13.98
CA LYS A 121 -38.65 -45.05 -14.07
C LYS A 121 -37.82 -45.66 -15.21
N THR A 122 -37.33 -44.85 -16.14
CA THR A 122 -36.51 -45.29 -17.27
C THR A 122 -35.04 -44.97 -17.01
N ASN A 123 -34.29 -45.96 -16.49
CA ASN A 123 -32.87 -45.89 -16.10
C ASN A 123 -31.87 -45.59 -17.25
N THR A 124 -32.31 -45.06 -18.40
CA THR A 124 -31.43 -44.84 -19.55
C THR A 124 -30.63 -43.55 -19.46
N THR A 125 -31.07 -42.57 -18.68
CA THR A 125 -30.40 -41.27 -18.54
C THR A 125 -30.36 -40.84 -17.09
N HIS A 126 -29.16 -40.52 -16.59
CA HIS A 126 -28.93 -40.00 -15.24
C HIS A 126 -28.34 -38.60 -15.37
N TYR A 127 -28.92 -37.64 -14.68
CA TYR A 127 -28.47 -36.25 -14.66
C TYR A 127 -27.68 -35.98 -13.39
N THR A 128 -26.63 -35.17 -13.45
CA THR A 128 -25.86 -34.81 -12.25
C THR A 128 -25.56 -33.32 -12.31
N LEU A 129 -25.86 -32.62 -11.22
CA LEU A 129 -25.47 -31.22 -11.03
C LEU A 129 -24.17 -31.18 -10.24
N LEU A 130 -23.20 -30.39 -10.71
CA LEU A 130 -21.92 -30.25 -10.02
C LEU A 130 -22.07 -29.40 -8.76
N PRO A 131 -21.28 -29.69 -7.70
CA PRO A 131 -21.20 -28.84 -6.52
C PRO A 131 -20.85 -27.39 -6.88
N PHE A 132 -21.26 -26.46 -6.03
CA PHE A 132 -20.94 -25.05 -6.22
C PHE A 132 -19.41 -24.83 -6.20
N ASP A 133 -18.85 -24.39 -7.33
CA ASP A 133 -17.43 -24.07 -7.42
C ASP A 133 -17.19 -22.59 -7.11
N LYS A 134 -16.52 -22.32 -5.98
CA LYS A 134 -16.13 -20.97 -5.59
C LYS A 134 -15.33 -20.24 -6.68
N LYS A 135 -14.59 -20.99 -7.52
CA LYS A 135 -13.82 -20.42 -8.63
C LYS A 135 -14.71 -19.80 -9.70
N TRP A 136 -15.97 -20.20 -9.84
CA TRP A 136 -16.89 -19.57 -10.79
C TRP A 136 -17.11 -18.10 -10.46
N ILE A 137 -17.31 -17.76 -9.19
CA ILE A 137 -17.43 -16.36 -8.77
C ILE A 137 -16.11 -15.62 -9.01
N GLN A 138 -14.97 -16.23 -8.68
CA GLN A 138 -13.65 -15.61 -8.87
C GLN A 138 -13.33 -15.34 -10.35
N THR A 139 -13.67 -16.27 -11.24
CA THR A 139 -13.44 -16.13 -12.69
C THR A 139 -14.46 -15.21 -13.37
N SER A 140 -15.65 -15.09 -12.79
CA SER A 140 -16.75 -14.26 -13.34
C SER A 140 -16.72 -12.81 -12.81
N LEU A 141 -16.11 -12.60 -11.64
CA LEU A 141 -15.79 -11.27 -11.14
C LEU A 141 -14.63 -10.71 -11.97
N SER A 142 -14.95 -9.71 -12.79
CA SER A 142 -13.91 -8.93 -13.46
C SER A 142 -13.48 -7.80 -12.54
N PHE A 143 -12.27 -7.91 -11.96
CA PHE A 143 -11.60 -6.74 -11.43
C PHE A 143 -11.19 -5.88 -12.63
N SER A 144 -11.84 -4.72 -12.80
CA SER A 144 -11.51 -3.84 -13.92
C SER A 144 -10.13 -3.20 -13.70
N LYS A 145 -9.07 -3.93 -14.08
CA LYS A 145 -7.75 -3.33 -14.33
C LYS A 145 -7.87 -2.21 -15.39
N LYS A 146 -8.89 -2.25 -16.26
CA LYS A 146 -9.21 -1.17 -17.21
C LYS A 146 -9.54 0.16 -16.52
N ASN A 147 -10.24 0.13 -15.38
CA ASN A 147 -10.51 1.36 -14.61
C ASN A 147 -9.20 1.93 -14.04
N SER A 148 -8.29 1.08 -13.57
CA SER A 148 -6.97 1.53 -13.07
C SER A 148 -6.12 2.24 -14.15
N ALA A 149 -6.24 1.83 -15.42
CA ALA A 149 -5.58 2.49 -16.53
C ALA A 149 -6.17 3.88 -16.83
N GLN A 150 -7.49 4.03 -16.64
CA GLN A 150 -8.24 5.28 -16.83
C GLN A 150 -8.09 6.27 -15.67
N LEU A 151 -7.58 5.83 -14.52
CA LEU A 151 -7.29 6.73 -13.40
C LEU A 151 -6.30 7.82 -13.80
N SER A 152 -6.57 9.03 -13.34
CA SER A 152 -5.63 10.15 -13.35
C SER A 152 -4.35 9.82 -12.57
N HIS A 153 -3.27 10.57 -12.79
CA HIS A 153 -2.03 10.38 -12.03
C HIS A 153 -2.25 10.59 -10.53
N TYR A 154 -3.08 11.57 -10.15
CA TYR A 154 -3.48 11.79 -8.76
C TYR A 154 -4.16 10.57 -8.15
N GLU A 155 -5.18 10.01 -8.80
CA GLU A 155 -5.90 8.84 -8.29
C GLU A 155 -4.99 7.60 -8.20
N LYS A 156 -4.08 7.43 -9.17
CA LYS A 156 -3.07 6.35 -9.12
C LYS A 156 -2.17 6.48 -7.91
N LEU A 157 -1.72 7.69 -7.60
CA LEU A 157 -0.85 7.97 -6.45
C LEU A 157 -1.57 7.72 -5.12
N ILE A 158 -2.82 8.19 -5.00
CA ILE A 158 -3.66 7.94 -3.82
C ILE A 158 -3.91 6.45 -3.63
N LEU A 159 -4.25 5.73 -4.71
CA LEU A 159 -4.47 4.29 -4.67
C LEU A 159 -3.21 3.55 -4.20
N GLN A 160 -2.03 3.93 -4.68
CA GLN A 160 -0.76 3.36 -4.24
C GLN A 160 -0.51 3.58 -2.75
N ILE A 161 -0.83 4.77 -2.25
CA ILE A 161 -0.66 5.08 -0.83
C ILE A 161 -1.62 4.27 0.03
N ASN A 162 -2.92 4.23 -0.29
CA ASN A 162 -3.90 3.39 0.41
C ASN A 162 -3.42 1.93 0.49
N VAL A 163 -2.94 1.41 -0.64
CA VAL A 163 -2.36 0.08 -0.75
C VAL A 163 -1.19 -0.13 0.22
N LEU A 164 -0.26 0.82 0.30
CA LEU A 164 0.90 0.71 1.17
C LEU A 164 0.50 0.77 2.64
N GLU A 165 -0.45 1.64 2.98
CA GLU A 165 -1.00 1.80 4.33
C GLU A 165 -1.73 0.53 4.80
N GLU A 166 -2.54 -0.09 3.95
CA GLU A 166 -3.26 -1.34 4.25
C GLU A 166 -2.32 -2.55 4.31
N SER A 167 -1.13 -2.45 3.69
CA SER A 167 -0.29 -3.62 3.50
C SER A 167 0.33 -4.17 4.79
N ILE A 168 0.37 -3.41 5.91
CA ILE A 168 1.06 -3.83 7.14
C ILE A 168 0.27 -3.49 8.40
N SER A 169 -0.03 -4.50 9.23
CA SER A 169 -0.76 -4.30 10.51
C SER A 169 0.16 -4.05 11.72
N ASP A 170 1.42 -4.51 11.69
CA ASP A 170 2.23 -4.65 12.91
C ASP A 170 3.45 -3.72 12.97
N LYS A 171 3.69 -2.91 11.93
CA LYS A 171 4.83 -1.98 11.86
C LYS A 171 4.37 -0.58 11.55
N LYS A 172 5.09 0.41 12.08
CA LYS A 172 5.01 1.80 11.63
C LYS A 172 5.53 1.89 10.20
N LEU A 173 4.92 2.75 9.40
CA LEU A 173 5.26 2.88 8.00
C LEU A 173 5.91 4.23 7.73
N ILE A 174 7.00 4.22 6.98
CA ILE A 174 7.65 5.41 6.44
C ILE A 174 7.55 5.33 4.92
N ILE A 175 6.81 6.25 4.32
CA ILE A 175 6.67 6.37 2.88
C ILE A 175 7.46 7.57 2.39
N TYR A 176 8.49 7.30 1.59
CA TYR A 176 9.27 8.33 0.94
C TYR A 176 8.77 8.54 -0.49
N ILE A 177 8.29 9.75 -0.79
CA ILE A 177 7.65 10.13 -2.05
C ILE A 177 8.60 11.05 -2.81
N GLN A 178 9.01 10.64 -4.01
CA GLN A 178 9.93 11.39 -4.86
C GLN A 178 9.19 12.21 -5.90
N PHE A 179 9.40 13.52 -5.90
CA PHE A 179 8.99 14.47 -6.94
C PHE A 179 7.54 14.27 -7.43
N PRO A 180 6.54 14.30 -6.52
CA PRO A 180 5.14 14.12 -6.90
C PRO A 180 4.67 15.15 -7.94
N GLU A 181 5.25 16.35 -7.95
CA GLU A 181 4.97 17.41 -8.93
C GLU A 181 5.27 17.05 -10.39
N VAL A 182 6.02 15.98 -10.66
CA VAL A 182 6.27 15.55 -12.05
C VAL A 182 4.99 15.00 -12.69
N VAL A 183 4.04 14.51 -11.89
CA VAL A 183 2.78 13.95 -12.38
C VAL A 183 1.54 14.67 -11.86
N LEU A 184 1.70 15.53 -10.85
CA LEU A 184 0.62 16.30 -10.24
C LEU A 184 0.74 17.79 -10.58
N SER A 185 -0.39 18.43 -10.87
CA SER A 185 -0.48 19.90 -10.87
C SER A 185 -0.35 20.47 -9.45
N ASP A 186 -0.03 21.77 -9.32
CA ASP A 186 0.10 22.42 -8.00
C ASP A 186 -1.15 22.25 -7.12
N LYS A 187 -2.36 22.34 -7.71
CA LYS A 187 -3.62 22.11 -7.00
C LYS A 187 -3.76 20.65 -6.53
N GLU A 188 -3.40 19.70 -7.38
CA GLU A 188 -3.41 18.28 -7.01
C GLU A 188 -2.37 17.98 -5.94
N LEU A 189 -1.20 18.63 -5.98
CA LEU A 189 -0.16 18.52 -4.98
C LEU A 189 -0.63 19.05 -3.61
N GLU A 190 -1.33 20.18 -3.58
CA GLU A 190 -1.95 20.71 -2.36
C GLU A 190 -2.98 19.75 -1.77
N HIS A 191 -3.91 19.26 -2.61
CA HIS A 191 -4.90 18.27 -2.19
C HIS A 191 -4.25 16.96 -1.73
N PHE A 192 -3.20 16.53 -2.41
CA PHE A 192 -2.45 15.33 -2.07
C PHE A 192 -1.81 15.46 -0.69
N ILE A 193 -1.10 16.56 -0.43
CA ILE A 193 -0.47 16.80 0.86
C ILE A 193 -1.50 16.91 1.97
N TYR A 194 -2.62 17.59 1.73
CA TYR A 194 -3.74 17.64 2.67
C TYR A 194 -4.26 16.23 2.98
N TYR A 195 -4.45 15.38 1.96
CA TYR A 195 -4.86 14.00 2.14
C TYR A 195 -3.88 13.21 3.03
N LEU A 196 -2.56 13.34 2.80
CA LEU A 196 -1.54 12.67 3.65
C LEU A 196 -1.58 13.14 5.10
N GLN A 197 -1.88 14.42 5.34
CA GLN A 197 -2.05 14.95 6.68
C GLN A 197 -3.27 14.38 7.40
N GLN A 198 -4.26 13.82 6.70
CA GLN A 198 -5.44 13.18 7.29
C GLN A 198 -5.28 11.66 7.54
N SER A 199 -4.20 11.04 7.05
CA SER A 199 -3.98 9.58 7.13
C SER A 199 -3.91 9.03 8.59
N PRO A 200 -4.11 7.73 8.89
CA PRO A 200 -4.05 7.21 10.26
C PRO A 200 -2.72 7.50 11.00
N ASN A 201 -2.78 7.50 12.33
CA ASN A 201 -1.59 7.67 13.17
C ASN A 201 -0.63 6.49 13.01
N GLY A 202 0.67 6.77 12.91
CA GLY A 202 1.72 5.74 12.80
C GLY A 202 2.38 5.63 11.42
N ILE A 203 1.90 6.40 10.44
CA ILE A 203 2.53 6.56 9.13
C ILE A 203 3.24 7.91 9.05
N LEU A 204 4.45 7.90 8.51
CA LEU A 204 5.26 9.09 8.26
C LEU A 204 5.51 9.23 6.76
N TYR A 205 5.26 10.42 6.22
CA TYR A 205 5.49 10.75 4.81
C TYR A 205 6.65 11.71 4.68
N PHE A 206 7.62 11.33 3.87
CA PHE A 206 8.76 12.16 3.51
C PHE A 206 8.64 12.52 2.04
N ILE A 207 8.46 13.80 1.72
CA ILE A 207 8.21 14.25 0.36
C ILE A 207 9.42 15.05 -0.12
N GLN A 208 10.13 14.53 -1.11
CA GLN A 208 11.14 15.27 -1.84
C GLN A 208 10.46 16.03 -2.98
N THR A 209 10.59 17.37 -3.00
CA THR A 209 9.95 18.22 -4.01
C THR A 209 10.86 19.37 -4.45
N GLU A 210 10.74 19.77 -5.72
CA GLU A 210 11.34 20.97 -6.29
C GLU A 210 10.48 22.24 -6.06
N ASN A 211 9.22 22.11 -5.60
CA ASN A 211 8.33 23.24 -5.30
C ASN A 211 8.10 23.41 -3.78
N PRO A 212 9.06 23.98 -3.03
CA PRO A 212 9.01 24.11 -1.57
C PRO A 212 8.10 25.23 -1.07
N SER A 213 7.54 26.05 -1.97
CA SER A 213 6.88 27.31 -1.59
C SER A 213 5.54 27.13 -0.88
N LEU A 214 4.95 25.93 -0.98
CA LEU A 214 3.59 25.67 -0.56
C LEU A 214 3.45 25.23 0.91
N PHE A 215 4.54 24.88 1.61
CA PHE A 215 4.46 24.21 2.93
C PHE A 215 5.65 24.48 3.88
N PRO A 216 5.52 24.20 5.20
CA PRO A 216 6.64 24.22 6.14
C PRO A 216 7.72 23.22 5.72
N THR A 217 8.97 23.67 5.68
CA THR A 217 10.08 22.93 5.05
C THR A 217 11.10 22.44 6.06
N ASN A 218 11.67 21.26 5.79
CA ASN A 218 12.78 20.71 6.54
C ASN A 218 14.12 20.93 5.85
N ILE A 219 15.19 21.04 6.65
CA ILE A 219 16.56 21.20 6.20
C ILE A 219 17.43 20.21 6.99
N VAL A 220 18.43 19.64 6.34
CA VAL A 220 19.41 18.78 6.99
C VAL A 220 20.37 19.62 7.83
N TYR A 221 20.43 19.37 9.14
CA TYR A 221 21.42 19.97 10.03
C TYR A 221 22.61 19.04 10.18
N LYS A 222 23.81 19.56 9.94
CA LYS A 222 25.07 18.81 10.09
C LYS A 222 25.82 19.38 11.28
N GLU A 223 25.92 18.61 12.36
CA GLU A 223 26.83 18.94 13.45
C GLU A 223 28.23 18.46 13.05
N LYS A 224 29.21 19.36 13.15
CA LYS A 224 30.62 19.08 12.88
C LYS A 224 31.27 18.36 14.07
#